data_AF-A0A963BD24-F1
#
_entry.id   AF-A0A963BD24-F1
#
_cell.length_a   1.000
_cell.length_b   1.000
_cell.length_c   1.000
_cell.angle_alpha   90.00
_cell.angle_beta   90.00
_cell.angle_gamma   90.00
#
_symmetry.space_group_name_H-M   'P 1'
#
loop_
_entity.id
_entity.type
_entity.pdbx_description
1 polymer ?
#
loop_
_entity_poly.entity_id
_entity_poly.type
_entity_poly.pdbx_seq_one_letter_code
_entity_poly.pdbx_strand_id
1 'polypeptide(L)'
;SSSYGAGEWAGIGLGIARGNVGSFGTIARKATVTKRAPNTFPKNADDLLPGLPRDAKGRIYPNSYTRIRPEQHPIKPGETYAPRHHGQHYHVETRIDPAKSWNNKKNVTKIKPPNYQPGYGTGFLPGEKFPGAN
;
A
#
# COMPACT_ATOMS: atom_id res chain seq x y z
N SER A 1 -45.96 -57.31 -1.61
CA SER A 1 -44.54 -57.04 -1.84
C SER A 1 -44.34 -55.54 -1.91
N SER A 2 -43.53 -55.01 -0.99
CA SER A 2 -43.01 -53.65 -0.77
C SER A 2 -43.51 -52.52 -1.70
N SER A 3 -44.19 -51.47 -1.23
CA SER A 3 -43.82 -50.42 -0.25
C SER A 3 -42.66 -49.52 -0.69
N TYR A 4 -42.99 -48.29 -1.11
CA TYR A 4 -42.48 -46.97 -0.67
C TYR A 4 -43.53 -45.98 -1.22
N GLY A 5 -44.40 -45.27 -0.47
CA GLY A 5 -44.20 -44.52 0.77
C GLY A 5 -43.36 -43.29 0.43
N ALA A 6 -43.73 -42.02 0.61
CA ALA A 6 -44.82 -41.30 1.28
C ALA A 6 -44.91 -39.93 0.56
N GLY A 7 -45.97 -39.14 0.57
CA GLY A 7 -46.75 -38.65 1.70
C GLY A 7 -47.13 -37.22 1.36
N GLU A 8 -48.44 -36.94 1.37
CA GLU A 8 -48.99 -35.59 1.30
C GLU A 8 -48.48 -34.75 2.48
N TRP A 9 -48.21 -33.47 2.24
CA TRP A 9 -48.50 -32.43 3.22
C TRP A 9 -49.20 -31.27 2.52
N ALA A 10 -50.42 -31.05 2.98
CA ALA A 10 -51.26 -29.91 2.72
C ALA A 10 -50.57 -28.60 3.12
N GLY A 11 -50.98 -27.50 2.47
CA GLY A 11 -51.14 -26.26 3.23
C GLY A 11 -50.78 -24.96 2.51
N ILE A 12 -51.82 -24.35 1.93
CA ILE A 12 -52.21 -22.93 2.05
C ILE A 12 -51.09 -21.87 2.20
N GLY A 13 -50.98 -21.00 1.20
CA GLY A 13 -50.24 -19.74 1.32
C GLY A 13 -50.16 -18.97 0.01
N LEU A 14 -51.20 -18.21 -0.31
CA LEU A 14 -51.18 -17.17 -1.34
C LEU A 14 -50.14 -16.11 -0.92
N GLY A 15 -48.93 -16.20 -1.47
CA GLY A 15 -47.81 -15.30 -1.22
C GLY A 15 -47.57 -14.36 -2.38
N ILE A 16 -47.79 -13.07 -2.14
CA ILE A 16 -47.52 -11.95 -3.04
C ILE A 16 -46.00 -11.79 -3.22
N ALA A 17 -45.61 -11.26 -4.39
CA ALA A 17 -44.31 -10.70 -4.75
C ALA A 17 -43.21 -11.68 -5.22
N ARG A 18 -42.98 -11.63 -6.53
CA ARG A 18 -41.71 -12.02 -7.16
C ARG A 18 -40.59 -11.11 -6.65
N GLY A 19 -39.70 -11.64 -5.82
CA GLY A 19 -38.47 -10.96 -5.43
C GLY A 19 -37.39 -11.98 -5.03
N ASN A 20 -36.53 -12.36 -5.98
CA ASN A 20 -35.08 -12.57 -5.79
C ASN A 20 -34.48 -13.26 -7.01
N VAL A 21 -33.77 -12.48 -7.83
CA VAL A 21 -32.56 -12.94 -8.53
C VAL A 21 -31.47 -11.92 -8.27
N GLY A 22 -30.33 -12.37 -7.77
CA GLY A 22 -29.12 -11.58 -7.62
C GLY A 22 -28.92 -10.97 -6.24
N SER A 23 -28.33 -11.76 -5.35
CA SER A 23 -27.54 -11.23 -4.22
C SER A 23 -26.40 -10.37 -4.79
N PHE A 24 -26.67 -9.10 -5.05
CA PHE A 24 -25.62 -8.09 -5.17
C PHE A 24 -25.31 -7.67 -3.75
N GLY A 25 -24.36 -8.39 -3.16
CA GLY A 25 -23.75 -8.02 -1.89
C GLY A 25 -23.43 -6.53 -1.94
N THR A 26 -23.92 -5.82 -0.94
CA THR A 26 -23.65 -4.42 -0.65
C THR A 26 -22.16 -4.15 -0.85
N ILE A 27 -21.78 -3.61 -2.01
CA ILE A 27 -20.49 -2.94 -2.12
C ILE A 27 -20.74 -1.63 -1.38
N ALA A 28 -20.55 -1.68 -0.06
CA ALA A 28 -20.30 -0.52 0.75
C ALA A 28 -19.10 0.14 0.09
N ARG A 29 -19.37 1.09 -0.81
CA ARG A 29 -18.41 2.10 -1.19
C ARG A 29 -18.16 2.86 0.09
N LYS A 30 -17.20 2.38 0.90
CA LYS A 30 -16.49 3.24 1.82
C LYS A 30 -15.90 4.30 0.90
N ALA A 31 -16.64 5.39 0.75
CA ALA A 31 -16.08 6.66 0.39
C ALA A 31 -15.10 6.96 1.53
N THR A 32 -13.91 6.36 1.46
CA THR A 32 -12.76 6.85 2.19
C THR A 32 -12.59 8.23 1.60
N VAL A 33 -13.11 9.23 2.32
CA VAL A 33 -12.81 10.64 2.11
C VAL A 33 -11.34 10.65 1.79
N THR A 34 -11.00 10.84 0.52
CA THR A 34 -9.61 10.85 0.09
C THR A 34 -9.13 12.21 0.55
N LYS A 35 -8.89 12.33 1.87
CA LYS A 35 -8.04 13.35 2.44
C LYS A 35 -6.78 13.18 1.63
N ARG A 36 -6.60 14.05 0.62
CA ARG A 36 -5.46 14.03 -0.30
C ARG A 36 -4.28 13.66 0.57
N ALA A 37 -3.69 12.48 0.34
CA ALA A 37 -2.56 12.04 1.14
C ALA A 37 -1.63 13.26 1.18
N PRO A 38 -1.27 13.76 2.39
CA PRO A 38 -0.47 14.96 2.45
C PRO A 38 0.73 14.74 1.53
N ASN A 39 1.16 15.78 0.81
CA ASN A 39 2.28 15.72 -0.14
C ASN A 39 3.63 15.44 0.58
N THR A 40 3.57 14.84 1.76
CA THR A 40 4.66 14.52 2.67
C THR A 40 4.64 13.05 3.04
N PHE A 41 5.80 12.52 3.38
CA PHE A 41 5.91 11.16 3.90
C PHE A 41 5.19 11.01 5.24
N PRO A 42 4.39 9.96 5.44
CA PRO A 42 3.70 9.74 6.71
C PRO A 42 4.64 9.21 7.80
N LYS A 43 4.17 9.22 9.05
CA LYS A 43 4.89 8.60 10.18
C LYS A 43 4.87 7.07 10.12
N ASN A 44 3.74 6.49 9.75
CA ASN A 44 3.63 5.05 9.58
C ASN A 44 3.82 4.70 8.11
N ALA A 45 4.62 3.66 7.85
CA ALA A 45 4.85 3.20 6.50
C ALA A 45 3.57 2.79 5.79
N ASP A 46 2.56 2.27 6.49
CA ASP A 46 1.29 1.79 5.90
C ASP A 46 0.36 2.89 5.41
N ASP A 47 0.48 4.09 5.98
CA ASP A 47 -0.26 5.27 5.54
C ASP A 47 0.31 5.85 4.23
N LEU A 48 1.46 5.35 3.76
CA LEU A 48 2.09 5.80 2.53
C LEU A 48 1.37 5.19 1.34
N LEU A 49 0.68 6.03 0.55
CA LEU A 49 -0.01 5.64 -0.66
C LEU A 49 -0.85 4.35 -0.46
N PRO A 50 -1.82 4.35 0.47
CA PRO A 50 -2.50 3.13 0.93
C PRO A 50 -3.32 2.44 -0.16
N GLY A 51 -3.60 3.11 -1.28
CA GLY A 51 -4.27 2.54 -2.44
C GLY A 51 -3.34 1.75 -3.38
N LEU A 52 -2.03 1.74 -3.15
CA LEU A 52 -1.08 1.03 -4.00
C LEU A 52 -0.66 -0.32 -3.41
N PRO A 53 -0.45 -1.35 -4.26
CA PRO A 53 0.03 -2.64 -3.79
C PRO A 53 1.45 -2.53 -3.24
N ARG A 54 1.73 -3.36 -2.22
CA ARG A 54 3.04 -3.53 -1.60
C ARG A 54 3.62 -4.88 -1.99
N ASP A 55 4.93 -4.92 -2.23
CA ASP A 55 5.62 -6.21 -2.32
C ASP A 55 5.86 -6.83 -0.94
N ALA A 56 6.36 -8.07 -0.91
CA ALA A 56 6.67 -8.78 0.35
C ALA A 56 7.69 -8.07 1.26
N LYS A 57 8.39 -7.04 0.75
CA LYS A 57 9.34 -6.21 1.49
C LYS A 57 8.75 -4.84 1.85
N GLY A 58 7.45 -4.65 1.69
CA GLY A 58 6.74 -3.39 1.95
C GLY A 58 7.03 -2.28 0.94
N ARG A 59 7.68 -2.60 -0.21
CA ARG A 59 8.03 -1.59 -1.21
C ARG A 59 6.81 -1.24 -2.05
N ILE A 60 6.72 0.03 -2.40
CA ILE A 60 5.61 0.59 -3.15
C ILE A 60 6.14 1.00 -4.52
N TYR A 61 5.37 0.71 -5.56
CA TYR A 61 5.70 1.04 -6.95
C TYR A 61 4.61 1.97 -7.50
N PRO A 62 4.71 3.30 -7.29
CA PRO A 62 3.74 4.25 -7.83
C PRO A 62 3.61 4.20 -9.34
N ASN A 63 4.69 3.84 -10.04
CA ASN A 63 4.73 3.67 -11.48
C ASN A 63 5.92 2.77 -11.85
N SER A 64 6.07 2.45 -13.13
CA SER A 64 7.16 1.60 -13.62
C SER A 64 8.56 2.18 -13.45
N TYR A 65 8.72 3.48 -13.19
CA TYR A 65 10.00 4.18 -13.07
C TYR A 65 10.39 4.49 -11.62
N THR A 66 9.44 4.44 -10.68
CA THR A 66 9.64 4.87 -9.30
C THR A 66 9.36 3.73 -8.33
N ARG A 67 10.24 3.57 -7.34
CA ARG A 67 10.08 2.66 -6.21
C ARG A 67 10.30 3.43 -4.92
N ILE A 68 9.40 3.26 -3.97
CA ILE A 68 9.55 3.79 -2.62
C ILE A 68 9.76 2.62 -1.67
N ARG A 69 10.81 2.71 -0.85
CA ARG A 69 11.18 1.71 0.15
C ARG A 69 11.03 2.32 1.54
N PRO A 70 9.94 2.04 2.26
CA PRO A 70 9.91 2.31 3.69
C PRO A 70 10.94 1.40 4.38
N GLU A 71 11.86 2.00 5.13
CA GLU A 71 12.85 1.28 5.93
C GLU A 71 12.86 1.82 7.35
N GLN A 72 13.08 0.92 8.30
CA GLN A 72 13.25 1.26 9.70
C GLN A 72 14.45 0.47 10.23
N HIS A 73 15.50 1.18 10.63
CA HIS A 73 16.66 0.56 11.28
C HIS A 73 16.62 0.88 12.78
N PRO A 74 16.71 -0.14 13.67
CA PRO A 74 16.91 0.10 15.09
C PRO A 74 18.32 0.65 15.33
N ILE A 75 18.48 1.47 16.38
CA ILE A 75 19.81 1.91 16.81
C ILE A 75 20.53 0.75 17.49
N LYS A 76 21.78 0.48 17.10
CA LYS A 76 22.61 -0.52 17.78
C LYS A 76 23.45 0.14 18.88
N PRO A 77 23.83 -0.61 19.94
CA PRO A 77 24.77 -0.12 20.93
C PRO A 77 26.08 0.36 20.26
N GLY A 78 26.47 1.61 20.48
CA GLY A 78 27.67 2.22 19.90
C GLY A 78 27.47 2.99 18.59
N GLU A 79 26.27 2.99 18.00
CA GLU A 79 25.95 3.85 16.85
C GLU A 79 25.40 5.21 17.30
N THR A 80 25.77 6.27 16.58
CA THR A 80 25.18 7.60 16.76
C THR A 80 23.85 7.68 16.02
N TYR A 81 22.80 8.13 16.70
CA TYR A 81 21.49 8.30 16.10
C TYR A 81 21.53 9.32 14.95
N ALA A 82 21.26 8.83 13.75
CA ALA A 82 21.04 9.62 12.53
C ALA A 82 19.62 9.38 12.02
N PRO A 83 18.69 10.36 12.03
CA PRO A 83 17.27 10.12 11.76
C PRO A 83 16.97 9.64 10.33
N ARG A 84 17.83 9.98 9.36
CA ARG A 84 17.69 9.51 7.96
C ARG A 84 18.28 8.11 7.73
N HIS A 85 18.77 7.47 8.78
CA HIS A 85 19.27 6.10 8.79
C HIS A 85 18.55 5.25 9.84
N HIS A 86 18.28 5.80 11.03
CA HIS A 86 17.65 5.14 12.16
C HIS A 86 16.23 5.63 12.38
N GLY A 87 15.34 4.74 12.80
CA GLY A 87 13.90 5.01 12.84
C GLY A 87 13.27 4.96 11.45
N GLN A 88 11.98 5.29 11.36
CA GLN A 88 11.24 5.23 10.11
C GLN A 88 11.76 6.30 9.13
N HIS A 89 12.18 5.86 7.95
CA HIS A 89 12.55 6.73 6.84
C HIS A 89 12.16 6.07 5.52
N TYR A 90 12.23 6.83 4.42
CA TYR A 90 11.77 6.38 3.11
C TYR A 90 12.84 6.63 2.06
N HIS A 91 13.27 5.59 1.36
CA HIS A 91 14.14 5.76 0.19
C HIS A 91 13.27 5.85 -1.06
N VAL A 92 13.46 6.91 -1.84
CA VAL A 92 12.85 7.04 -3.17
C VAL A 92 13.90 6.73 -4.22
N GLU A 93 13.59 5.79 -5.09
CA GLU A 93 14.47 5.33 -6.16
C GLU A 93 13.75 5.52 -7.49
N THR A 94 14.44 6.11 -8.46
CA THR A 94 14.00 6.17 -9.84
C THR A 94 14.87 5.27 -10.69
N ARG A 95 14.33 4.76 -11.80
CA ARG A 95 15.11 4.06 -12.81
C ARG A 95 14.91 4.68 -14.18
N ILE A 96 15.93 4.59 -15.03
CA ILE A 96 15.90 5.14 -16.39
C ILE A 96 15.08 4.23 -17.30
N ASP A 97 15.43 2.94 -17.34
CA ASP A 97 14.81 1.93 -18.19
C ASP A 97 13.99 0.93 -17.35
N PRO A 98 12.67 0.80 -17.58
CA PRO A 98 11.81 -0.09 -16.83
C PRO A 98 11.96 -1.57 -17.20
N ALA A 99 12.58 -1.89 -18.34
CA ALA A 99 12.90 -3.26 -18.72
C ALA A 99 14.12 -3.80 -17.92
N LYS A 100 14.93 -2.90 -17.35
CA LYS A 100 16.10 -3.28 -16.55
C LYS A 100 15.77 -3.45 -15.07
N SER A 101 16.42 -4.44 -14.46
CA SER A 101 16.26 -4.77 -13.05
C SER A 101 16.62 -3.60 -12.12
N TRP A 102 15.89 -3.49 -11.01
CA TRP A 102 16.18 -2.57 -9.91
C TRP A 102 17.51 -2.82 -9.18
N ASN A 103 18.20 -3.93 -9.48
CA ASN A 103 19.54 -4.21 -8.95
C ASN A 103 20.65 -3.60 -9.82
N ASN A 104 20.32 -3.04 -10.98
CA ASN A 104 21.30 -2.39 -11.85
C ASN A 104 21.59 -0.96 -11.36
N LYS A 105 22.72 -0.78 -10.66
CA LYS A 105 23.15 0.52 -10.11
C LYS A 105 23.38 1.61 -11.17
N LYS A 106 23.64 1.25 -12.44
CA LYS A 106 23.77 2.22 -13.55
C LYS A 106 22.41 2.71 -14.06
N ASN A 107 21.34 1.98 -13.74
CA ASN A 107 19.98 2.28 -14.17
C ASN A 107 19.14 2.92 -13.07
N VAL A 108 19.53 2.74 -11.80
CA VAL A 108 18.76 3.16 -10.62
C VAL A 108 19.46 4.31 -9.92
N THR A 109 18.73 5.39 -9.71
CA THR A 109 19.18 6.58 -8.98
C THR A 109 18.38 6.71 -7.69
N LYS A 110 19.08 6.87 -6.57
CA LYS A 110 18.46 7.22 -5.28
C LYS A 110 18.23 8.73 -5.25
N ILE A 111 16.97 9.13 -5.08
CA ILE A 111 16.63 10.53 -4.89
C ILE A 111 17.04 10.93 -3.48
N LYS A 112 17.73 12.06 -3.38
CA LYS A 112 18.20 12.61 -2.12
C LYS A 112 17.23 13.69 -1.63
N PRO A 113 17.03 13.81 -0.31
CA PRO A 113 16.25 14.89 0.26
C PRO A 113 16.92 16.26 0.02
N PRO A 114 16.14 17.36 0.02
CA PRO A 114 16.70 18.70 0.01
C PRO A 114 17.63 18.87 1.23
N ASN A 115 18.80 19.49 1.01
CA ASN A 115 19.86 19.66 2.01
C ASN A 115 20.59 18.37 2.44
N TYR A 116 20.59 17.32 1.62
CA TYR A 116 21.41 16.14 1.88
C TYR A 116 22.90 16.49 2.04
N GLN A 117 23.51 16.04 3.13
CA GLN A 117 24.95 16.08 3.35
C GLN A 117 25.56 14.66 3.23
N PRO A 118 26.76 14.53 2.64
CA PRO A 118 27.47 13.26 2.62
C PRO A 118 27.58 12.65 4.03
N GLY A 119 27.21 11.38 4.17
CA GLY A 119 27.25 10.65 5.45
C GLY A 119 25.95 10.63 6.27
N TYR A 120 24.97 11.49 5.98
CA TYR A 120 23.78 11.65 6.83
C TYR A 120 22.63 10.66 6.55
N GLY A 121 22.76 9.80 5.53
CA GLY A 121 21.67 8.93 5.06
C GLY A 121 20.81 9.59 3.96
N THR A 122 20.30 8.78 3.03
CA THR A 122 19.52 9.25 1.86
C THR A 122 18.02 9.12 2.04
N GLY A 123 17.58 8.69 3.23
CA GLY A 123 16.17 8.56 3.55
C GLY A 123 15.47 9.91 3.73
N PHE A 124 14.25 9.98 3.23
CA PHE A 124 13.30 11.03 3.56
C PHE A 124 12.68 10.73 4.93
N LEU A 125 12.52 11.77 5.74
CA LEU A 125 11.89 11.67 7.06
C LEU A 125 10.37 11.80 6.96
N PRO A 126 9.62 11.23 7.89
CA PRO A 126 8.22 11.58 8.08
C PRO A 126 8.02 13.10 8.16
N GLY A 127 7.04 13.62 7.42
CA GLY A 127 6.75 15.05 7.30
C GLY A 127 7.50 15.77 6.17
N GLU A 128 8.54 15.16 5.57
CA GLU A 128 9.19 15.74 4.40
C GLU A 128 8.33 15.60 3.16
N LYS A 129 8.39 16.58 2.25
CA LYS A 129 7.65 16.52 0.98
C LYS A 129 8.16 15.40 0.06
N PHE A 130 7.27 14.81 -0.72
CA PHE A 130 7.67 13.92 -1.81
C PHE A 130 8.51 14.68 -2.83
N PRO A 131 9.54 14.05 -3.40
CA PRO A 131 10.28 14.65 -4.49
C PRO A 131 9.35 14.91 -5.69
N GLY A 132 9.28 16.16 -6.13
CA GLY A 132 8.40 16.59 -7.22
C GLY A 132 6.99 17.02 -6.81
N ALA A 133 6.65 16.97 -5.53
CA ALA A 133 5.40 17.55 -5.02
C ALA A 133 5.59 19.06 -4.80
N ASN A 134 5.15 19.86 -5.79
CA ASN A 134 5.00 21.31 -5.65
C ASN A 134 3.70 21.66 -4.93
#